data_AF-A0A849J1H7-F1
#
_entry.id   AF-A0A849J1H7-F1
#
_cell.length_a   1.000
_cell.length_b   1.000
_cell.length_c   1.000
_cell.angle_alpha   90.00
_cell.angle_beta   90.00
_cell.angle_gamma   90.00
#
_symmetry.space_group_name_H-M   'P 1'
#
loop_
_entity.id
_entity.type
_entity.pdbx_description
1 polymer ?
#
loop_
_entity_poly.entity_id
_entity_poly.type
_entity_poly.pdbx_seq_one_letter_code
_entity_poly.pdbx_strand_id
1 'polypeptide(L)'
;MPVVEPGTAWSSELVAQAPELHLITRLADSRAWSMCARRQAAGARVRVVLLHDAVLETESGVRRQLGLPDSAPVPLTVLACARDAVGRGVGERWALVDYLEIIRLSSESQPLICW
;
A
#
# COMPACT_ATOMS: atom_id res chain seq x y z
N MET A 1 -33.99 -15.06 -19.86
CA MET A 1 -32.64 -14.71 -19.35
C MET A 1 -32.40 -13.27 -19.76
N PRO A 2 -32.40 -12.28 -18.85
CA PRO A 2 -32.08 -10.92 -19.25
C PRO A 2 -30.60 -10.87 -19.65
N VAL A 3 -30.34 -10.32 -20.84
CA VAL A 3 -29.02 -10.08 -21.40
C VAL A 3 -28.40 -8.92 -20.63
N VAL A 4 -27.27 -9.16 -19.95
CA VAL A 4 -26.50 -8.09 -19.31
C VAL A 4 -25.71 -7.38 -20.40
N GLU A 5 -26.02 -6.11 -20.65
CA GLU A 5 -25.28 -5.29 -21.62
C GLU A 5 -23.84 -5.04 -21.13
N PRO A 6 -22.81 -5.20 -21.99
CA PRO A 6 -21.44 -4.87 -21.64
C PRO A 6 -21.26 -3.36 -21.76
N GLY A 7 -21.39 -2.65 -20.64
CA GLY A 7 -21.25 -1.19 -20.68
C GLY A 7 -21.59 -0.44 -19.41
N THR A 8 -21.62 -1.08 -18.23
CA THR A 8 -21.72 -0.33 -16.98
C THR A 8 -20.41 0.43 -16.81
N ALA A 9 -20.41 1.68 -17.27
CA ALA A 9 -19.44 2.67 -16.83
C ALA A 9 -19.45 2.60 -15.31
N TRP A 10 -18.36 2.10 -14.73
CA TRP A 10 -18.14 2.17 -13.30
C TRP A 10 -18.23 3.64 -12.97
N SER A 11 -19.32 4.05 -12.31
CA SER A 11 -19.60 5.45 -12.01
C SER A 11 -18.34 6.07 -11.42
N SER A 12 -17.84 7.14 -12.04
CA SER A 12 -16.58 7.81 -11.69
C SER A 12 -16.47 8.17 -10.20
N GLU A 13 -17.60 8.33 -9.52
CA GLU A 13 -17.71 8.57 -8.08
C GLU A 13 -17.34 7.35 -7.21
N LEU A 14 -17.61 6.12 -7.67
CA LEU A 14 -17.20 4.88 -6.98
C LEU A 14 -15.69 4.64 -7.14
N VAL A 15 -15.14 4.97 -8.31
CA VAL A 15 -13.69 4.95 -8.56
C VAL A 15 -12.98 6.03 -7.74
N ALA A 16 -13.59 7.20 -7.55
CA ALA A 16 -13.02 8.29 -6.75
C ALA A 16 -12.91 7.98 -5.24
N GLN A 17 -13.59 6.94 -4.75
CA GLN A 17 -13.55 6.53 -3.34
C GLN A 17 -12.71 5.27 -3.08
N ALA A 18 -12.31 4.56 -4.13
CA ALA A 18 -11.47 3.37 -3.99
C ALA A 18 -10.09 3.76 -3.42
N PRO A 19 -9.53 2.99 -2.47
CA PRO A 19 -8.20 3.25 -1.94
C PRO A 19 -7.12 3.05 -3.01
N GLU A 20 -6.12 3.92 -3.03
CA GLU A 20 -4.91 3.75 -3.84
C GLU A 20 -3.99 2.73 -3.17
N LEU A 21 -3.58 1.69 -3.91
CA LEU A 21 -2.69 0.65 -3.39
C LEU A 21 -1.30 0.76 -4.01
N HIS A 22 -0.30 0.88 -3.15
CA HIS A 22 1.10 0.84 -3.53
C HIS A 22 1.72 -0.47 -3.07
N LEU A 23 2.22 -1.27 -4.02
CA LEU A 23 3.03 -2.44 -3.73
C LEU A 23 4.50 -2.02 -3.81
N ILE A 24 5.23 -2.11 -2.70
CA ILE A 24 6.66 -1.75 -2.65
C ILE A 24 7.47 -3.03 -2.45
N THR A 25 8.39 -3.30 -3.36
CA THR A 25 9.21 -4.53 -3.32
C THR A 25 10.65 -4.30 -2.86
N ARG A 26 11.14 -3.05 -2.97
CA ARG A 26 12.52 -2.68 -2.63
C ARG A 26 12.61 -1.98 -1.28
N LEU A 27 13.62 -2.34 -0.48
CA LEU A 27 13.95 -1.65 0.76
C LEU A 27 14.45 -0.22 0.47
N ALA A 28 14.01 0.74 1.28
CA ALA A 28 14.42 2.14 1.22
C ALA A 28 14.11 2.85 -0.12
N ASP A 29 12.97 2.53 -0.74
CA ASP A 29 12.52 3.21 -1.96
C ASP A 29 11.96 4.61 -1.69
N SER A 30 12.85 5.60 -1.61
CA SER A 30 12.50 6.99 -1.33
C SER A 30 11.50 7.59 -2.31
N ARG A 31 11.45 7.11 -3.57
CA ARG A 31 10.51 7.60 -4.58
C ARG A 31 9.10 7.09 -4.29
N ALA A 32 8.97 5.81 -3.94
CA ALA A 32 7.69 5.21 -3.57
C ALA A 32 7.08 5.92 -2.35
N TRP A 33 7.87 6.10 -1.29
CA TRP A 33 7.41 6.78 -0.07
C TRP A 33 7.04 8.24 -0.30
N SER A 34 7.87 8.98 -1.04
CA SER A 34 7.59 10.37 -1.41
C SER A 34 6.28 10.47 -2.20
N MET A 35 6.01 9.50 -3.08
CA MET A 35 4.75 9.48 -3.80
C MET A 35 3.56 9.18 -2.91
N CYS A 36 3.62 8.12 -2.10
CA CYS A 36 2.56 7.76 -1.16
C CYS A 36 2.18 8.95 -0.26
N ALA A 37 3.18 9.64 0.30
CA ALA A 37 2.96 10.80 1.16
C ALA A 37 2.33 11.98 0.41
N ARG A 38 2.79 12.29 -0.81
CA ARG A 38 2.18 13.34 -1.64
C ARG A 38 0.73 13.03 -2.00
N ARG A 39 0.42 11.77 -2.30
CA ARG A 39 -0.95 11.33 -2.64
C ARG A 39 -1.88 11.43 -1.44
N GLN A 40 -1.43 10.95 -0.28
CA GLN A 40 -2.15 11.08 1.00
C GLN A 40 -2.40 12.56 1.35
N ALA A 41 -1.39 13.44 1.21
CA ALA A 41 -1.52 14.88 1.44
C ALA A 41 -2.48 15.57 0.46
N ALA A 42 -2.66 15.02 -0.75
CA ALA A 42 -3.64 15.46 -1.72
C ALA A 42 -5.06 14.89 -1.47
N GLY A 43 -5.26 14.16 -0.36
CA GLY A 43 -6.55 13.59 0.04
C GLY A 43 -6.84 12.19 -0.49
N ALA A 44 -5.89 11.55 -1.18
CA ALA A 44 -6.06 10.15 -1.59
C ALA A 44 -6.03 9.23 -0.37
N ARG A 45 -6.83 8.16 -0.39
CA ARG A 45 -6.79 7.11 0.64
C ARG A 45 -5.72 6.08 0.29
N VAL A 46 -4.51 6.27 0.79
CA VAL A 46 -3.34 5.45 0.42
C VAL A 46 -3.17 4.24 1.34
N ARG A 47 -3.01 3.05 0.74
CA ARG A 47 -2.54 1.83 1.39
C ARG A 47 -1.21 1.41 0.77
N VAL A 48 -0.29 0.95 1.60
CA VAL A 48 1.02 0.42 1.19
C VAL A 48 1.11 -1.02 1.63
N VAL A 49 1.53 -1.91 0.73
CA VAL A 49 1.88 -3.30 1.02
C VAL A 49 3.35 -3.50 0.71
N LEU A 50 4.11 -3.93 1.72
CA LEU A 50 5.51 -4.30 1.62
C LEU A 50 5.63 -5.76 1.20
N LEU A 51 6.39 -5.99 0.13
CA LEU A 51 6.69 -7.30 -0.44
C LEU A 51 8.20 -7.47 -0.53
N HIS A 52 8.64 -8.72 -0.64
CA HIS A 52 10.05 -9.05 -0.81
C HIS A 52 10.95 -8.34 0.21
N ASP A 53 11.97 -7.61 -0.24
CA ASP A 53 12.95 -6.97 0.66
C ASP A 53 12.37 -5.75 1.37
N ALA A 54 11.30 -5.15 0.85
CA ALA A 54 10.65 -4.02 1.49
C ALA A 54 10.04 -4.38 2.86
N VAL A 55 9.77 -5.66 3.15
CA VAL A 55 9.28 -6.07 4.49
C VAL A 55 10.30 -5.81 5.60
N LEU A 56 11.56 -5.55 5.25
CA LEU A 56 12.61 -5.15 6.20
C LEU A 56 12.46 -3.70 6.68
N GLU A 57 11.57 -2.92 6.06
CA GLU A 57 11.28 -1.54 6.47
C GLU A 57 10.85 -1.47 7.93
N THR A 58 11.19 -0.34 8.55
CA THR A 58 10.85 -0.04 9.95
C THR A 58 10.15 1.30 10.00
N GLU A 59 9.31 1.54 11.02
CA GLU A 59 8.69 2.86 11.20
C GLU A 59 9.73 3.99 11.20
N SER A 60 10.85 3.81 11.90
CA SER A 60 11.95 4.79 11.90
C SER A 60 12.65 4.92 10.54
N GLY A 61 12.73 3.84 9.76
CA GLY A 61 13.21 3.89 8.37
C GLY A 61 12.29 4.73 7.49
N VAL A 62 10.99 4.45 7.55
CA VAL A 62 9.95 5.18 6.80
C VAL A 62 9.89 6.65 7.23
N ARG A 63 9.94 6.96 8.54
CA ARG A 63 9.98 8.33 9.04
C ARG A 63 11.13 9.14 8.46
N ARG A 64 12.34 8.57 8.47
CA ARG A 64 13.52 9.22 7.88
C ARG A 64 13.36 9.49 6.38
N GLN A 65 12.79 8.53 5.65
CA GLN A 65 12.52 8.70 4.21
C GLN A 65 11.45 9.76 3.92
N LEU A 66 10.49 9.93 4.83
CA LEU A 66 9.44 10.94 4.75
C LEU A 66 9.84 12.30 5.36
N GLY A 67 11.03 12.42 5.97
CA GLY A 67 11.45 13.63 6.68
C GLY A 67 10.62 13.95 7.92
N LEU A 68 10.05 12.93 8.57
CA LEU A 68 9.22 13.08 9.77
C LEU A 68 10.09 13.11 11.04
N PRO A 69 9.72 13.89 12.07
CA PRO A 69 10.32 13.79 13.40
C PRO A 69 10.21 12.37 13.97
N ASP A 70 11.18 11.94 14.78
CA ASP A 70 11.24 10.57 15.33
C ASP A 70 10.01 10.19 16.18
N SER A 71 9.34 11.17 16.79
CA SER A 71 8.13 10.96 17.59
C SER A 71 6.82 11.04 16.79
N ALA A 72 6.86 11.46 15.53
CA ALA A 72 5.66 11.58 14.71
C ALA A 72 5.17 10.18 14.25
N PRO A 73 3.85 9.97 14.12
CA PRO A 73 3.33 8.76 13.51
C PRO A 73 3.56 8.77 11.99
N VAL A 74 3.73 7.59 11.39
CA VAL A 74 3.72 7.44 9.93
C VAL A 74 2.28 7.66 9.44
N PRO A 75 2.01 8.63 8.54
CA PRO A 75 0.64 9.01 8.16
C PRO A 75 0.00 8.08 7.12
N LEU A 76 0.54 6.87 6.94
CA LEU A 76 0.16 5.92 5.89
C LEU A 76 -0.27 4.60 6.52
N THR A 77 -1.26 3.93 5.91
CA THR A 77 -1.59 2.55 6.28
C THR A 77 -0.57 1.62 5.61
N VAL A 78 0.29 1.01 6.41
CA VAL A 78 1.36 0.11 5.93
C VAL A 78 1.10 -1.31 6.41
N LEU A 79 1.08 -2.23 5.45
CA LEU A 79 0.90 -3.66 5.63
C LEU A 79 2.17 -4.37 5.13
N ALA A 80 2.47 -5.57 5.63
CA ALA A 80 3.57 -6.38 5.12
C ALA A 80 3.11 -7.79 4.77
N CYS A 81 3.65 -8.33 3.69
CA CYS A 81 3.41 -9.72 3.31
C CYS A 81 3.94 -10.67 4.39
N ALA A 82 3.05 -11.45 4.98
CA ALA A 82 3.34 -12.38 6.07
C ALA A 82 4.41 -13.40 5.67
N ARG A 83 4.30 -13.97 4.46
CA ARG A 83 5.25 -15.00 3.97
C ARG A 83 6.64 -14.42 3.76
N ASP A 84 6.74 -13.21 3.22
CA ASP A 84 8.02 -12.53 3.02
C ASP A 84 8.67 -12.13 4.34
N ALA A 85 7.87 -11.65 5.30
CA ALA A 85 8.34 -11.30 6.64
C ALA A 85 8.91 -12.53 7.38
N VAL A 86 8.17 -13.65 7.37
CA VAL A 86 8.65 -14.93 7.93
C VAL A 86 9.92 -15.39 7.24
N GLY A 87 9.97 -15.37 5.91
CA GLY A 87 11.14 -15.79 5.13
C GLY A 87 12.39 -14.95 5.40
N ARG A 88 12.23 -13.71 5.87
CA ARG A 88 13.32 -12.78 6.21
C ARG A 88 13.59 -12.66 7.71
N GLY A 89 12.92 -13.45 8.55
CA GLY A 89 13.07 -13.40 10.01
C GLY A 89 12.63 -12.06 10.63
N VAL A 90 11.69 -11.36 9.99
CA VAL A 90 11.13 -10.10 10.48
C VAL A 90 9.94 -10.41 11.39
N GLY A 91 10.04 -10.00 12.66
CA GLY A 91 8.91 -10.08 13.61
C GLY A 91 7.79 -9.08 13.26
N GLU A 92 6.71 -9.07 14.05
CA GLU A 92 5.55 -8.19 13.84
C GLU A 92 5.94 -6.72 14.02
N ARG A 93 6.30 -6.06 12.90
CA ARG A 93 6.61 -4.62 12.82
C ARG A 93 5.51 -3.83 12.12
N TRP A 94 4.80 -4.50 11.23
CA TRP A 94 3.67 -3.98 10.46
C TRP A 94 2.54 -4.99 10.57
N ALA A 95 1.30 -4.55 10.33
CA ALA A 95 0.19 -5.50 10.24
C ALA A 95 0.46 -6.47 9.06
N LEU A 96 0.43 -7.77 9.36
CA LEU A 96 0.76 -8.80 8.39
C LEU A 96 -0.47 -9.18 7.57
N VAL A 97 -0.29 -9.37 6.26
CA VAL A 97 -1.31 -9.83 5.32
C VAL A 97 -0.78 -10.98 4.49
N ASP A 98 -1.63 -11.94 4.14
CA ASP A 98 -1.26 -13.02 3.23
C ASP A 98 -1.47 -12.63 1.76
N TYR A 99 -1.07 -13.50 0.84
CA TYR A 99 -1.23 -13.23 -0.59
C TYR A 99 -2.69 -13.17 -1.06
N LEU A 100 -3.61 -13.87 -0.40
CA LEU A 100 -5.03 -13.83 -0.76
C LEU A 100 -5.61 -12.44 -0.43
N GLU A 101 -5.25 -11.90 0.73
CA GLU A 101 -5.62 -10.54 1.11
C GLU A 101 -4.95 -9.50 0.20
N ILE A 102 -3.68 -9.70 -0.20
CA ILE A 102 -3.02 -8.80 -1.17
C ILE A 102 -3.74 -8.80 -2.52
N ILE A 103 -4.17 -9.97 -3.02
CA ILE A 103 -4.96 -10.08 -4.26
C ILE A 103 -6.30 -9.35 -4.10
N ARG A 104 -6.98 -9.55 -2.97
CA ARG A 104 -8.24 -8.87 -2.67
C ARG A 104 -8.06 -7.35 -2.63
N LEU A 105 -7.08 -6.86 -1.89
CA LEU A 105 -6.74 -5.43 -1.82
C LEU A 105 -6.44 -4.88 -3.22
N SER A 106 -5.73 -5.63 -4.05
CA SER A 106 -5.42 -5.23 -5.43
C SER A 106 -6.66 -5.09 -6.30
N SER A 107 -7.69 -5.91 -6.07
CA SER A 107 -8.97 -5.84 -6.81
C SER A 107 -9.91 -4.74 -6.33
N GLU A 108 -9.80 -4.33 -5.05
CA GLU A 108 -10.63 -3.30 -4.42
C GLU A 108 -10.02 -1.89 -4.54
N SER A 109 -8.79 -1.80 -5.05
CA SER A 109 -8.00 -0.57 -5.09
C SER A 109 -7.86 0.02 -6.48
N GLN A 110 -7.91 1.34 -6.56
CA GLN A 110 -7.68 2.07 -7.81
C GLN A 110 -7.08 3.47 -7.52
N PRO A 111 -5.87 3.78 -8.03
CA PRO A 111 -5.01 2.92 -8.83
C PRO A 111 -4.26 1.86 -7.98
N LEU A 112 -3.75 0.84 -8.68
CA LEU A 112 -2.74 -0.09 -8.20
C LEU A 112 -1.38 0.31 -8.80
N ILE A 113 -0.38 0.56 -7.96
CA ILE A 113 0.95 1.02 -8.38
C ILE A 113 2.02 0.12 -7.78
N CYS A 114 2.90 -0.42 -8.63
CA CYS A 114 3.99 -1.30 -8.21
C CYS A 114 5.33 -0.57 -8.29
N TRP A 115 6.15 -0.72 -7.25
CA TRP A 115 7.48 -0.11 -7.07
C TRP A 115 8.57 -1.17 -6.88
#